data_AF-B2UP74-F1
#
_entry.id   AF-B2UP74-F1
#
_cell.length_a   1.000
_cell.length_b   1.000
_cell.length_c   1.000
_cell.angle_alpha   90.00
_cell.angle_beta   90.00
_cell.angle_gamma   90.00
#
_symmetry.space_group_name_H-M   'P 1'
#
loop_
_entity.id
_entity.type
_entity.pdbx_description
1 polymer ?
#
loop_
_entity_poly.entity_id
_entity_poly.type
_entity_poly.pdbx_seq_one_letter_code
_entity_poly.pdbx_strand_id
1 'polypeptide(L)'
;MSITVTNPEGRNVEFKDQRGPTCGLYALSFVLEYLYDIKIPATADGDKTSESLRNKFKKDGKTVIGELYDATSSMATYIEKLAPSKIKCQSVACDVTSIIETLNGGGLCMVPFCVDASGKPDHSGIHAHWCVLLNVWEVDGTAVACHWGKDHVFNLSQLEESNKAIKDVEEQYWGKIPAASYSFSIPIEGLNYVQCKTNTDTSCKCEYPLPFPIKSGSIKSIPAKPLSQTLAGKMLVFRNNGSCDENAVSQ
;
A
#
# COMPACT_ATOMS: atom_id res chain seq x y z
N MET A 1 3.51 0.82 28.54
CA MET A 1 3.23 2.22 28.15
C MET A 1 2.98 2.20 26.65
N SER A 2 1.82 2.65 26.17
CA SER A 2 1.62 2.79 24.71
C SER A 2 2.21 4.13 24.30
N ILE A 3 3.37 4.09 23.62
CA ILE A 3 3.89 5.28 22.95
C ILE A 3 2.99 5.47 21.75
N THR A 4 2.01 6.37 21.92
CA THR A 4 1.22 6.85 20.79
C THR A 4 2.20 7.64 19.93
N VAL A 5 2.41 7.22 18.68
CA VAL A 5 3.01 8.02 17.64
C VAL A 5 2.11 9.25 17.50
N THR A 6 2.44 10.30 18.23
CA THR A 6 2.02 11.63 17.85
C THR A 6 2.75 11.91 16.56
N ASN A 7 2.00 11.87 15.46
CA ASN A 7 2.25 12.71 14.30
C ASN A 7 3.19 13.86 14.70
N PRO A 8 4.40 14.01 14.11
CA PRO A 8 5.42 14.92 14.64
C PRO A 8 4.93 16.36 14.83
N GLU A 9 3.84 16.73 14.16
CA GLU A 9 3.22 18.05 14.19
C GLU A 9 1.71 18.00 14.51
N GLY A 10 1.19 16.88 15.02
CA GLY A 10 -0.25 16.72 15.31
C GLY A 10 -1.16 16.78 14.08
N ARG A 11 -0.64 16.50 12.87
CA ARG A 11 -1.41 16.55 11.62
C ARG A 11 -2.52 15.49 11.65
N ASN A 12 -3.71 15.91 11.21
CA ASN A 12 -4.83 15.02 11.01
C ASN A 12 -4.88 14.65 9.52
N VAL A 13 -4.28 13.52 9.16
CA VAL A 13 -4.26 12.99 7.79
C VAL A 13 -5.16 11.77 7.75
N GLU A 14 -6.18 11.80 6.91
CA GLU A 14 -7.09 10.69 6.70
C GLU A 14 -6.47 9.66 5.75
N PHE A 15 -6.54 8.37 6.11
CA PHE A 15 -6.22 7.31 5.17
C PHE A 15 -7.38 7.16 4.18
N LYS A 16 -7.12 7.38 2.89
CA LYS A 16 -8.17 7.39 1.87
C LYS A 16 -8.53 5.98 1.36
N ASP A 17 -9.77 5.82 0.91
CA ASP A 17 -10.20 4.65 0.15
C ASP A 17 -9.41 4.53 -1.17
N GLN A 18 -8.87 3.34 -1.42
CA GLN A 18 -8.04 3.11 -2.61
C GLN A 18 -8.89 2.94 -3.88
N ARG A 19 -8.28 3.24 -5.03
CA ARG A 19 -8.90 3.05 -6.35
C ARG A 19 -8.13 2.05 -7.20
N GLY A 20 -8.72 0.88 -7.46
CA GLY A 20 -8.08 -0.17 -8.23
C GLY A 20 -6.85 -0.76 -7.51
N PRO A 21 -5.84 -1.28 -8.23
CA PRO A 21 -4.70 -1.97 -7.64
C PRO A 21 -3.60 -0.99 -7.16
N THR A 22 -3.98 0.02 -6.39
CA THR A 22 -3.07 1.12 -5.95
C THR A 22 -2.80 1.12 -4.45
N CYS A 23 -3.09 0.03 -3.73
CA CYS A 23 -2.95 -0.07 -2.26
C CYS A 23 -1.61 0.48 -1.74
N GLY A 24 -0.49 0.03 -2.32
CA GLY A 24 0.83 0.50 -1.91
C GLY A 24 1.11 1.97 -2.21
N LEU A 25 0.50 2.55 -3.25
CA LEU A 25 0.61 3.99 -3.53
C LEU A 25 -0.23 4.84 -2.59
N TYR A 26 -1.39 4.34 -2.15
CA TYR A 26 -2.20 4.99 -1.10
C TYR A 26 -1.48 4.94 0.24
N ALA A 27 -0.94 3.78 0.61
CA ALA A 27 -0.10 3.64 1.79
C ALA A 27 1.11 4.59 1.75
N LEU A 28 1.81 4.69 0.61
CA LEU A 28 2.93 5.62 0.45
C LEU A 28 2.48 7.09 0.54
N SER A 29 1.41 7.47 -0.15
CA SER A 29 0.87 8.84 -0.11
C SER A 29 0.54 9.26 1.33
N PHE A 30 -0.12 8.37 2.07
CA PHE A 30 -0.42 8.58 3.48
C PHE A 30 0.86 8.77 4.32
N VAL A 31 1.85 7.89 4.20
CA VAL A 31 3.11 8.02 4.95
C VAL A 31 3.84 9.32 4.62
N LEU A 32 3.88 9.71 3.35
CA LEU A 32 4.54 10.94 2.91
C LEU A 32 3.89 12.19 3.52
N GLU A 33 2.56 12.24 3.55
CA GLU A 33 1.83 13.36 4.14
C GLU A 33 1.88 13.33 5.67
N TYR A 34 1.65 12.16 6.28
CA TYR A 34 1.58 11.97 7.72
C TYR A 34 2.92 12.19 8.42
N LEU A 35 4.03 11.70 7.85
CA LEU A 35 5.34 11.76 8.49
C LEU A 35 6.16 12.97 8.00
N TYR A 36 6.10 13.33 6.71
CA TYR A 36 7.03 14.29 6.10
C TYR A 36 6.41 15.58 5.53
N ASP A 37 5.08 15.73 5.59
CA ASP A 37 4.32 16.85 5.02
C ASP A 37 4.59 16.99 3.51
N ILE A 38 4.67 15.84 2.84
CA ILE A 38 4.84 15.75 1.39
C ILE A 38 3.50 15.34 0.78
N LYS A 39 2.79 16.33 0.22
CA LYS A 39 1.45 16.16 -0.35
C LYS A 39 1.53 15.74 -1.81
N ILE A 40 1.80 14.45 -2.03
CA ILE A 40 1.71 13.84 -3.36
C ILE A 40 0.58 12.81 -3.31
N PRO A 41 -0.51 12.99 -4.08
CA PRO A 41 -1.62 12.05 -4.05
C PRO A 41 -1.24 10.72 -4.71
N ALA A 42 -1.83 9.63 -4.24
CA ALA A 42 -1.65 8.30 -4.82
C ALA A 42 -2.06 8.24 -6.29
N THR A 43 -3.23 8.84 -6.60
CA THR A 43 -3.81 8.96 -7.94
C THR A 43 -4.17 10.41 -8.24
N ALA A 44 -4.26 10.74 -9.53
CA ALA A 44 -4.56 12.09 -10.00
C ALA A 44 -6.05 12.47 -9.90
N ASP A 45 -6.91 11.58 -9.38
CA ASP A 45 -8.35 11.77 -9.10
C ASP A 45 -9.18 12.50 -10.17
N GLY A 46 -8.79 12.35 -11.45
CA GLY A 46 -9.45 12.99 -12.59
C GLY A 46 -8.78 14.26 -13.09
N ASP A 47 -7.93 14.90 -12.28
CA ASP A 47 -7.06 15.99 -12.70
C ASP A 47 -5.79 15.45 -13.37
N LYS A 48 -5.85 15.31 -14.70
CA LYS A 48 -4.73 14.81 -15.50
C LYS A 48 -3.51 15.74 -15.54
N THR A 49 -3.59 16.93 -14.95
CA THR A 49 -2.50 17.91 -14.92
C THR A 49 -1.67 17.84 -13.64
N SER A 50 -2.19 17.22 -12.57
CA SER A 50 -1.47 17.05 -11.30
C SER A 50 -0.50 15.87 -11.32
N GLU A 51 0.68 16.05 -10.71
CA GLU A 51 1.62 14.96 -10.45
C GLU A 51 1.02 14.04 -9.36
N SER A 52 0.95 12.74 -9.65
CA SER A 52 0.54 11.72 -8.68
C SER A 52 1.59 10.62 -8.63
N LEU A 53 1.66 9.89 -7.51
CA LEU A 53 2.58 8.76 -7.35
C LEU A 53 2.39 7.75 -8.48
N ARG A 54 1.14 7.44 -8.84
CA ARG A 54 0.85 6.52 -9.95
C ARG A 54 1.43 6.97 -11.28
N ASN A 55 1.28 8.25 -11.65
CA ASN A 55 1.82 8.78 -12.90
C ASN A 55 3.35 8.73 -12.91
N LYS A 56 3.98 9.09 -11.79
CA LYS A 56 5.43 9.10 -11.62
C LYS A 56 6.02 7.69 -11.68
N PHE A 57 5.51 6.78 -10.86
CA PHE A 57 5.96 5.38 -10.82
C PHE A 57 5.76 4.71 -12.17
N LYS A 58 4.68 5.04 -12.89
CA LYS A 58 4.44 4.50 -14.22
C LYS A 58 5.43 5.02 -15.26
N LYS A 59 5.71 6.33 -15.25
CA LYS A 59 6.70 6.96 -16.14
C LYS A 59 8.08 6.34 -15.95
N ASP A 60 8.43 6.00 -14.71
CA ASP A 60 9.71 5.42 -14.34
C ASP A 60 9.74 3.88 -14.42
N GLY A 61 8.68 3.25 -14.96
CA GLY A 61 8.61 1.80 -15.15
C GLY A 61 8.51 0.99 -13.86
N LYS A 62 8.17 1.61 -12.73
CA LYS A 62 7.99 0.98 -11.42
C LYS A 62 6.63 0.31 -11.25
N THR A 63 5.65 0.67 -12.08
CA THR A 63 4.30 0.11 -12.07
C THR A 63 3.67 0.17 -13.46
N VAL A 64 2.78 -0.76 -13.79
CA VAL A 64 2.05 -0.77 -15.08
C VAL A 64 0.67 -0.13 -14.93
N ILE A 65 -0.08 -0.51 -13.89
CA ILE A 65 -1.45 -0.04 -13.62
C ILE A 65 -1.61 0.64 -12.26
N GLY A 66 -0.59 0.65 -11.41
CA GLY A 66 -0.58 1.32 -10.11
C GLY A 66 -0.16 0.43 -8.95
N GLU A 67 0.10 -0.85 -9.22
CA GLU A 67 0.61 -1.83 -8.27
C GLU A 67 2.01 -1.44 -7.74
N LEU A 68 2.24 -1.68 -6.45
CA LEU A 68 3.56 -1.59 -5.83
C LEU A 68 3.98 -2.99 -5.39
N TYR A 69 4.75 -3.67 -6.23
CA TYR A 69 5.17 -5.06 -6.03
C TYR A 69 6.64 -5.21 -5.60
N ASP A 70 7.16 -4.21 -4.90
CA ASP A 70 8.57 -4.17 -4.52
C ASP A 70 8.74 -3.47 -3.17
N ALA A 71 9.30 -4.20 -2.21
CA ALA A 71 9.71 -3.72 -0.90
C ALA A 71 11.23 -3.80 -0.71
N THR A 72 12.00 -4.00 -1.78
CA THR A 72 13.47 -4.14 -1.72
C THR A 72 14.17 -2.81 -1.49
N SER A 73 15.46 -2.87 -1.15
CA SER A 73 16.30 -1.68 -0.99
C SER A 73 16.33 -0.80 -2.23
N SER A 74 16.19 -1.37 -3.44
CA SER A 74 16.11 -0.57 -4.67
C SER A 74 14.88 0.33 -4.70
N MET A 75 13.73 -0.19 -4.26
CA MET A 75 12.50 0.58 -4.15
C MET A 75 12.58 1.61 -3.04
N ALA A 76 13.13 1.25 -1.88
CA ALA A 76 13.36 2.20 -0.79
C ALA A 76 14.22 3.39 -1.23
N THR A 77 15.35 3.14 -1.90
CA THR A 77 16.21 4.18 -2.49
C THR A 77 15.49 5.02 -3.55
N TYR A 78 14.59 4.41 -4.34
CA TYR A 78 13.78 5.17 -5.30
C TYR A 78 12.80 6.10 -4.59
N ILE A 79 12.14 5.63 -3.51
CA ILE A 79 11.22 6.43 -2.70
C ILE A 79 11.95 7.59 -2.01
N GLU A 80 13.14 7.37 -1.47
CA GLU A 80 13.97 8.45 -0.90
C GLU A 80 14.25 9.54 -1.93
N LYS A 81 14.48 9.18 -3.20
CA LYS A 81 14.74 10.15 -4.28
C LYS A 81 13.55 11.04 -4.62
N LEU A 82 12.35 10.75 -4.13
CA LEU A 82 11.21 11.66 -4.27
C LEU A 82 11.44 12.98 -3.53
N ALA A 83 12.12 12.93 -2.38
CA ALA A 83 12.56 14.10 -1.61
C ALA A 83 13.78 13.73 -0.72
N PRO A 84 15.01 13.69 -1.27
CA PRO A 84 16.18 13.10 -0.61
C PRO A 84 16.55 13.72 0.74
N SER A 85 16.26 15.01 0.93
CA SER A 85 16.54 15.73 2.17
C SER A 85 15.49 15.47 3.27
N LYS A 86 14.33 14.90 2.93
CA LYS A 86 13.20 14.70 3.84
C LYS A 86 12.89 13.23 4.10
N ILE A 87 12.82 12.41 3.06
CA ILE A 87 12.35 11.02 3.19
C ILE A 87 13.50 10.14 3.66
N LYS A 88 13.24 9.32 4.69
CA LYS A 88 14.15 8.29 5.19
C LYS A 88 13.44 6.94 5.09
N CYS A 89 13.70 6.21 4.01
CA CYS A 89 12.99 4.97 3.71
C CYS A 89 13.98 3.81 3.60
N GLN A 90 13.69 2.70 4.27
CA GLN A 90 14.53 1.51 4.23
C GLN A 90 13.69 0.25 4.00
N SER A 91 14.26 -0.69 3.25
CA SER A 91 13.80 -2.07 3.21
C SER A 91 14.38 -2.80 4.42
N VAL A 92 13.54 -3.40 5.24
CA VAL A 92 13.96 -4.22 6.38
C VAL A 92 13.19 -5.54 6.39
N ALA A 93 13.63 -6.48 7.23
CA ALA A 93 12.88 -7.70 7.46
C ALA A 93 11.52 -7.36 8.07
N CYS A 94 10.48 -8.08 7.62
CA CYS A 94 9.17 -8.01 8.25
C CYS A 94 9.15 -9.00 9.42
N ASP A 95 9.54 -8.53 10.60
CA ASP A 95 9.44 -9.25 11.87
C ASP A 95 8.89 -8.35 12.98
N VAL A 96 8.27 -8.94 13.99
CA VAL A 96 7.65 -8.21 15.11
C VAL A 96 8.64 -7.24 15.76
N THR A 97 9.90 -7.64 15.96
CA THR A 97 10.92 -6.79 16.60
C THR A 97 11.17 -5.51 15.80
N SER A 98 11.42 -5.65 14.51
CA SER A 98 11.67 -4.52 13.60
C SER A 98 10.47 -3.58 13.49
N ILE A 99 9.25 -4.14 13.55
CA ILE A 99 8.01 -3.35 13.57
C ILE A 99 7.95 -2.51 14.85
N ILE A 100 8.12 -3.14 16.01
CA ILE A 100 8.05 -2.46 17.32
C ILE A 100 9.13 -1.38 17.41
N GLU A 101 10.38 -1.69 17.05
CA GLU A 101 11.48 -0.74 17.09
C GLU A 101 11.22 0.48 16.20
N THR A 102 10.69 0.26 14.99
CA THR A 102 10.37 1.35 14.06
C THR A 102 9.28 2.26 14.62
N LEU A 103 8.20 1.67 15.13
CA LEU A 103 7.05 2.43 15.63
C LEU A 103 7.38 3.15 16.94
N ASN A 104 8.11 2.51 17.86
CA ASN A 104 8.60 3.14 19.09
C ASN A 104 9.61 4.27 18.81
N GLY A 105 10.36 4.19 17.71
CA GLY A 105 11.22 5.27 17.22
C GLY A 105 10.46 6.42 16.53
N GLY A 106 9.14 6.43 16.56
CA GLY A 106 8.30 7.45 15.92
C GLY A 106 8.25 7.34 14.40
N GLY A 107 8.67 6.21 13.84
CA GLY A 107 8.55 5.89 12.42
C GLY A 107 7.22 5.24 12.07
N LEU A 108 7.05 4.89 10.80
CA LEU A 108 5.92 4.13 10.27
C LEU A 108 6.39 2.90 9.50
N CYS A 109 5.61 1.83 9.51
CA CYS A 109 5.85 0.63 8.71
C CYS A 109 4.82 0.53 7.59
N MET A 110 5.26 0.41 6.35
CA MET A 110 4.44 -0.07 5.23
C MET A 110 4.70 -1.57 5.07
N VAL A 111 3.69 -2.38 5.38
CA VAL A 111 3.81 -3.85 5.41
C VAL A 111 2.99 -4.44 4.26
N PRO A 112 3.63 -5.16 3.32
CA PRO A 112 2.89 -6.00 2.39
C PRO A 112 2.40 -7.24 3.15
N PHE A 113 1.17 -7.67 2.94
CA PHE A 113 0.60 -8.85 3.59
C PHE A 113 -0.44 -9.51 2.70
N CYS A 114 -0.83 -10.75 3.00
CA CYS A 114 -1.96 -11.39 2.33
C CYS A 114 -3.26 -11.04 3.07
N VAL A 115 -4.25 -10.51 2.37
CA VAL A 115 -5.50 -10.01 2.97
C VAL A 115 -6.68 -10.93 2.67
N ASP A 116 -7.54 -11.17 3.65
CA ASP A 116 -8.84 -11.81 3.42
C ASP A 116 -9.93 -10.82 2.99
N ALA A 117 -11.13 -11.34 2.70
CA ALA A 117 -12.28 -10.51 2.32
C ALA A 117 -12.76 -9.54 3.43
N SER A 118 -12.36 -9.76 4.68
CA SER A 118 -12.70 -8.90 5.82
C SER A 118 -11.66 -7.80 6.09
N GLY A 119 -10.54 -7.80 5.36
CA GLY A 119 -9.44 -6.87 5.58
C GLY A 119 -8.56 -7.28 6.75
N LYS A 120 -8.42 -8.57 7.02
CA LYS A 120 -7.53 -9.12 8.06
C LYS A 120 -6.38 -9.91 7.44
N PRO A 121 -5.27 -10.11 8.17
CA PRO A 121 -4.19 -10.96 7.72
C PRO A 121 -4.66 -12.39 7.47
N ASP A 122 -4.31 -12.91 6.30
CA ASP A 122 -4.55 -14.27 5.84
C ASP A 122 -3.21 -14.94 5.46
N HIS A 123 -3.22 -16.26 5.28
CA HIS A 123 -2.04 -17.08 5.00
C HIS A 123 -2.13 -17.82 3.65
N SER A 124 -3.14 -17.54 2.82
CA SER A 124 -3.24 -18.15 1.48
C SER A 124 -2.09 -17.73 0.55
N GLY A 125 -1.60 -16.51 0.72
CA GLY A 125 -0.49 -15.91 -0.03
C GLY A 125 -0.86 -15.32 -1.39
N ILE A 126 -2.12 -15.41 -1.81
CA ILE A 126 -2.55 -15.09 -3.19
C ILE A 126 -3.17 -13.69 -3.33
N HIS A 127 -3.49 -13.04 -2.20
CA HIS A 127 -4.12 -11.71 -2.15
C HIS A 127 -3.18 -10.68 -1.53
N ALA A 128 -2.04 -10.43 -2.20
CA ALA A 128 -1.06 -9.46 -1.73
C ALA A 128 -1.66 -8.04 -1.66
N HIS A 129 -1.48 -7.41 -0.51
CA HIS A 129 -2.01 -6.10 -0.16
C HIS A 129 -0.99 -5.30 0.67
N TRP A 130 -1.27 -4.01 0.92
CA TRP A 130 -0.41 -3.15 1.73
C TRP A 130 -1.22 -2.48 2.84
N CYS A 131 -0.67 -2.45 4.06
CA CYS A 131 -1.15 -1.59 5.14
C CYS A 131 -0.05 -0.67 5.65
N VAL A 132 -0.44 0.38 6.38
CA VAL A 132 0.47 1.23 7.16
C VAL A 132 0.22 0.97 8.64
N LEU A 133 1.26 0.68 9.41
CA LEU A 133 1.17 0.58 10.86
C LEU A 133 1.48 1.93 11.51
N LEU A 134 0.62 2.36 12.44
CA LEU A 134 0.72 3.66 13.11
C LEU A 134 1.19 3.55 14.56
N ASN A 135 0.63 2.63 15.34
CA ASN A 135 0.80 2.57 16.79
C ASN A 135 0.85 1.12 17.26
N VAL A 136 1.73 0.82 18.23
CA VAL A 136 1.81 -0.48 18.89
C VAL A 136 1.13 -0.43 20.26
N TRP A 137 0.40 -1.49 20.56
CA TRP A 137 -0.06 -1.82 21.90
C TRP A 137 0.73 -3.04 22.39
N GLU A 138 1.90 -2.77 23.00
CA GLU A 138 2.91 -3.78 23.36
C GLU A 138 2.35 -4.89 24.26
N VAL A 139 1.40 -4.55 25.14
CA VAL A 139 0.78 -5.50 26.07
C VAL A 139 0.04 -6.62 25.33
N ASP A 140 -0.49 -6.32 24.14
CA ASP A 140 -1.33 -7.24 23.36
C ASP A 140 -0.65 -7.71 22.06
N GLY A 141 0.59 -7.28 21.80
CA GLY A 141 1.32 -7.60 20.57
C GLY A 141 0.56 -7.18 19.31
N THR A 142 -0.17 -6.07 19.39
CA THR A 142 -1.02 -5.58 18.30
C THR A 142 -0.63 -4.18 17.83
N ALA A 143 -1.04 -3.83 16.61
CA ALA A 143 -0.88 -2.49 16.09
C ALA A 143 -2.12 -2.00 15.34
N VAL A 144 -2.30 -0.68 15.33
CA VAL A 144 -3.24 -0.01 14.44
C VAL A 144 -2.68 -0.08 13.02
N ALA A 145 -3.46 -0.66 12.11
CA ALA A 145 -3.13 -0.83 10.71
C ALA A 145 -4.17 -0.10 9.83
N CYS A 146 -3.71 0.80 8.98
CA CYS A 146 -4.56 1.55 8.06
C CYS A 146 -4.47 0.93 6.66
N HIS A 147 -5.62 0.55 6.10
CA HIS A 147 -5.79 0.22 4.70
C HIS A 147 -7.28 0.31 4.31
N TRP A 148 -7.60 0.41 3.01
CA TRP A 148 -8.99 0.54 2.53
C TRP A 148 -9.82 1.61 3.26
N GLY A 149 -9.23 2.79 3.46
CA GLY A 149 -9.92 3.91 4.10
C GLY A 149 -10.29 3.70 5.57
N LYS A 150 -9.78 2.66 6.22
CA LYS A 150 -10.21 2.24 7.56
C LYS A 150 -9.03 1.88 8.45
N ASP A 151 -9.28 2.00 9.75
CA ASP A 151 -8.40 1.52 10.79
C ASP A 151 -8.77 0.09 11.19
N HIS A 152 -7.75 -0.74 11.29
CA HIS A 152 -7.82 -2.12 11.73
C HIS A 152 -6.89 -2.28 12.94
N VAL A 153 -7.16 -3.29 13.76
CA VAL A 153 -6.23 -3.77 14.77
C VAL A 153 -5.74 -5.13 14.31
N PHE A 154 -4.42 -5.26 14.13
CA PHE A 154 -3.76 -6.50 13.72
C PHE A 154 -2.86 -7.04 14.83
N ASN A 155 -2.86 -8.36 15.01
CA ASN A 155 -1.81 -9.04 15.77
C ASN A 155 -0.52 -9.07 14.93
N LEU A 156 0.60 -8.65 15.51
CA LEU A 156 1.87 -8.49 14.79
C LEU A 156 2.45 -9.82 14.32
N SER A 157 2.31 -10.89 15.09
CA SER A 157 2.79 -12.22 14.69
C SER A 157 1.99 -12.77 13.51
N GLN A 158 0.66 -12.61 13.51
CA GLN A 158 -0.18 -12.99 12.37
C GLN A 158 0.14 -12.16 11.12
N LEU A 159 0.43 -10.87 11.28
CA LEU A 159 0.84 -10.02 10.16
C LEU A 159 2.19 -10.46 9.59
N GLU A 160 3.16 -10.81 10.44
CA GLU A 160 4.45 -11.37 10.04
C GLU A 160 4.29 -12.69 9.27
N GLU A 161 3.49 -13.62 9.78
CA GLU A 161 3.19 -14.89 9.11
C GLU A 161 2.51 -14.65 7.75
N SER A 162 1.57 -13.71 7.69
CA SER A 162 0.88 -13.31 6.46
C SER A 162 1.81 -12.69 5.42
N ASN A 163 2.75 -11.83 5.82
CA ASN A 163 3.79 -11.27 4.96
C ASN A 163 4.69 -12.37 4.38
N LYS A 164 5.11 -13.33 5.21
CA LYS A 164 5.95 -14.46 4.81
C LYS A 164 5.23 -15.43 3.88
N ALA A 165 3.90 -15.50 3.97
CA ALA A 165 3.07 -16.37 3.13
C ALA A 165 2.86 -15.84 1.70
N ILE A 166 3.24 -14.59 1.39
CA ILE A 166 3.06 -13.99 0.05
C ILE A 166 3.71 -14.85 -1.04
N LYS A 167 2.92 -15.21 -2.05
CA LYS A 167 3.34 -16.03 -3.19
C LYS A 167 3.55 -15.18 -4.44
N ASP A 168 4.30 -15.75 -5.38
CA ASP A 168 4.44 -15.19 -6.71
C ASP A 168 3.07 -15.09 -7.39
N VAL A 169 2.88 -14.03 -8.16
CA VAL A 169 1.69 -13.86 -8.98
C VAL A 169 2.02 -14.25 -10.41
N GLU A 170 1.15 -15.07 -10.99
CA GLU A 170 1.17 -15.37 -12.41
C GLU A 170 0.84 -14.12 -13.24
N GLU A 171 0.99 -14.23 -14.55
CA GLU A 171 0.56 -13.15 -15.45
C GLU A 171 -0.95 -12.86 -15.23
N GLN A 172 -1.28 -11.58 -15.15
CA GLN A 172 -2.66 -11.13 -14.97
C GLN A 172 -3.09 -10.21 -16.10
N TYR A 173 -4.37 -10.28 -16.46
CA TYR A 173 -4.98 -9.38 -17.41
C TYR A 173 -5.92 -8.44 -16.68
N TRP A 174 -5.80 -7.14 -16.91
CA TRP A 174 -6.65 -6.13 -16.27
C TRP A 174 -7.27 -5.21 -17.29
N GLY A 175 -8.60 -5.23 -17.38
CA GLY A 175 -9.39 -4.46 -18.33
C GLY A 175 -10.10 -3.28 -17.68
N LYS A 176 -10.21 -2.15 -18.39
CA LYS A 176 -10.90 -0.96 -17.89
C LYS A 176 -12.40 -1.05 -18.18
N ILE A 177 -13.25 -0.79 -17.19
CA ILE A 177 -14.70 -0.66 -17.42
C ILE A 177 -14.98 0.66 -18.17
N PRO A 178 -15.78 0.66 -19.25
CA PRO A 178 -16.21 1.87 -19.94
C PRO A 178 -16.98 2.83 -19.05
N ALA A 179 -16.74 4.13 -19.20
CA ALA A 179 -17.41 5.15 -18.39
C ALA A 179 -18.93 5.23 -18.65
N ALA A 180 -19.38 4.91 -19.86
CA ALA A 180 -20.80 4.88 -20.20
C ALA A 180 -21.57 3.74 -19.50
N SER A 181 -20.87 2.76 -18.93
CA SER A 181 -21.46 1.61 -18.24
C SER A 181 -21.62 1.84 -16.73
N TYR A 182 -21.35 3.06 -16.24
CA TYR A 182 -21.41 3.37 -14.81
C TYR A 182 -22.84 3.38 -14.23
N SER A 183 -23.90 3.36 -15.05
CA SER A 183 -25.30 3.32 -14.59
C SER A 183 -25.72 2.02 -13.91
N PHE A 184 -24.96 0.94 -14.09
CA PHE A 184 -25.18 -0.36 -13.45
C PHE A 184 -24.08 -0.73 -12.44
N SER A 185 -23.19 0.21 -12.10
CA SER A 185 -22.06 0.00 -11.20
C SER A 185 -22.02 1.05 -10.11
N ILE A 186 -21.54 0.72 -8.91
CA ILE A 186 -21.15 1.73 -7.93
C ILE A 186 -20.00 2.55 -8.55
N PRO A 187 -20.15 3.87 -8.74
CA PRO A 187 -19.08 4.69 -9.29
C PRO A 187 -17.95 4.82 -8.27
N ILE A 188 -16.83 4.13 -8.49
CA ILE A 188 -15.58 4.38 -7.77
C ILE A 188 -14.77 5.39 -8.59
N GLU A 189 -15.14 6.66 -8.44
CA GLU A 189 -14.28 7.84 -8.65
C GLU A 189 -13.22 7.74 -9.78
N GLY A 190 -13.66 7.36 -10.98
CA GLY A 190 -12.92 7.58 -12.24
C GLY A 190 -11.97 6.47 -12.72
N LEU A 191 -11.76 5.37 -11.99
CA LEU A 191 -10.91 4.26 -12.44
C LEU A 191 -11.45 2.89 -12.02
N ASN A 192 -12.22 2.26 -12.90
CA ASN A 192 -12.63 0.86 -12.73
C ASN A 192 -11.77 -0.03 -13.62
N TYR A 193 -10.87 -0.81 -13.00
CA TYR A 193 -10.23 -1.96 -13.62
C TYR A 193 -10.79 -3.23 -12.98
N VAL A 194 -10.97 -4.27 -13.79
CA VAL A 194 -11.34 -5.60 -13.32
C VAL A 194 -10.37 -6.62 -13.89
N GLN A 195 -10.14 -7.68 -13.13
CA GLN A 195 -9.29 -8.77 -13.58
C GLN A 195 -10.03 -9.57 -14.66
N CYS A 196 -9.39 -9.70 -15.82
CA CYS A 196 -9.82 -10.48 -16.96
C CYS A 196 -9.14 -11.86 -16.93
N LYS A 197 -9.75 -12.84 -17.59
CA LYS A 197 -9.13 -14.15 -17.82
C LYS A 197 -8.11 -14.11 -18.95
N THR A 198 -8.39 -13.31 -19.99
CA THR A 198 -7.54 -13.23 -21.19
C THR A 198 -7.39 -11.79 -21.68
N ASN A 199 -6.48 -11.56 -22.63
CA ASN A 199 -6.30 -10.27 -23.30
C ASN A 199 -7.36 -9.93 -24.36
N THR A 200 -8.29 -10.85 -24.66
CA THR A 200 -9.38 -10.66 -25.64
C THR A 200 -10.75 -10.56 -24.99
N ASP A 201 -10.83 -10.60 -23.65
CA ASP A 201 -12.09 -10.51 -22.92
C ASP A 201 -12.82 -9.19 -23.24
N THR A 202 -14.11 -9.30 -23.54
CA THR A 202 -15.00 -8.15 -23.76
C THR A 202 -15.88 -7.86 -22.54
N SER A 203 -15.92 -8.79 -21.57
CA SER A 203 -16.62 -8.63 -20.30
C SER A 203 -16.04 -9.53 -19.19
N CYS A 204 -16.22 -9.16 -17.92
CA CYS A 204 -15.79 -9.94 -16.76
C CYS A 204 -16.93 -10.12 -15.75
N LYS A 205 -17.15 -11.36 -15.29
CA LYS A 205 -18.04 -11.64 -14.15
C LYS A 205 -17.23 -11.44 -12.87
N CYS A 206 -17.45 -10.34 -12.17
CA CYS A 206 -17.10 -10.23 -10.74
C CYS A 206 -18.27 -10.80 -9.90
N GLU A 207 -18.23 -10.68 -8.58
CA GLU A 207 -19.28 -11.12 -7.64
C GLU A 207 -20.69 -10.48 -7.87
N TYR A 208 -20.86 -9.71 -8.94
CA TYR A 208 -22.12 -9.13 -9.37
C TYR A 208 -22.88 -10.05 -10.35
N PRO A 209 -24.22 -10.02 -10.32
CA PRO A 209 -25.06 -10.87 -11.17
C PRO A 209 -24.92 -10.56 -12.68
N LEU A 210 -24.44 -9.37 -13.05
CA LEU A 210 -24.24 -8.96 -14.44
C LEU A 210 -22.74 -8.81 -14.76
N PRO A 211 -22.28 -9.30 -15.93
CA PRO A 211 -20.89 -9.15 -16.35
C PRO A 211 -20.56 -7.68 -16.64
N PHE A 212 -19.43 -7.20 -16.12
CA PHE A 212 -18.92 -5.87 -16.39
C PHE A 212 -18.33 -5.80 -17.80
N PRO A 213 -18.74 -4.86 -18.66
CA PRO A 213 -18.14 -4.70 -19.98
C PRO A 213 -16.71 -4.17 -19.86
N ILE A 214 -15.85 -4.55 -20.81
CA ILE A 214 -14.46 -4.08 -20.91
C ILE A 214 -14.33 -3.12 -22.09
N LYS A 215 -13.68 -1.97 -21.87
CA LYS A 215 -13.37 -1.01 -22.92
C LYS A 215 -12.41 -1.67 -23.92
N SER A 216 -12.79 -1.67 -25.20
CA SER A 216 -11.96 -2.23 -26.27
C SER A 216 -10.54 -1.65 -26.25
N GLY A 217 -9.54 -2.51 -26.39
CA GLY A 217 -8.11 -2.16 -26.36
C GLY A 217 -7.57 -1.70 -25.01
N SER A 218 -8.36 -1.79 -23.92
CA SER A 218 -7.93 -1.32 -22.60
C SER A 218 -7.20 -2.36 -21.76
N ILE A 219 -7.29 -3.65 -22.12
CA ILE A 219 -6.68 -4.72 -21.34
C ILE A 219 -5.16 -4.55 -21.34
N LYS A 220 -4.59 -4.63 -20.13
CA LYS A 220 -3.16 -4.63 -19.88
C LYS A 220 -2.76 -6.01 -19.36
N SER A 221 -1.74 -6.61 -19.97
CA SER A 221 -1.00 -7.70 -19.35
C SER A 221 -0.11 -7.09 -18.26
N ILE A 222 -0.21 -7.66 -17.07
CA ILE A 222 0.69 -7.47 -15.96
C ILE A 222 1.54 -8.73 -15.92
N PRO A 223 2.83 -8.66 -16.28
CA PRO A 223 3.70 -9.82 -16.29
C PRO A 223 3.70 -10.50 -14.92
N ALA A 224 3.96 -11.81 -14.91
CA ALA A 224 4.21 -12.54 -13.68
C ALA A 224 5.26 -11.82 -12.82
N LYS A 225 5.07 -11.80 -11.51
CA LYS A 225 5.97 -11.12 -10.57
C LYS A 225 6.39 -12.05 -9.45
N PRO A 226 7.71 -12.15 -9.18
CA PRO A 226 8.23 -12.96 -8.10
C PRO A 226 8.05 -12.25 -6.75
N LEU A 227 6.81 -12.10 -6.28
CA LEU A 227 6.51 -11.39 -5.03
C LEU A 227 7.15 -12.06 -3.81
N SER A 228 7.39 -13.37 -3.86
CA SER A 228 8.17 -14.07 -2.83
C SER A 228 9.59 -13.50 -2.69
N GLN A 229 10.15 -12.95 -3.76
CA GLN A 229 11.47 -12.33 -3.76
C GLN A 229 11.40 -10.85 -3.39
N THR A 230 10.38 -10.14 -3.86
CA THR A 230 10.33 -8.66 -3.75
C THR A 230 9.49 -8.14 -2.58
N LEU A 231 8.55 -8.92 -2.05
CA LEU A 231 7.67 -8.54 -0.92
C LEU A 231 7.79 -9.46 0.28
N ALA A 232 7.80 -10.79 0.08
CA ALA A 232 7.78 -11.72 1.20
C ALA A 232 9.03 -11.57 2.08
N GLY A 233 8.79 -11.59 3.40
CA GLY A 233 9.78 -11.35 4.44
C GLY A 233 10.28 -9.92 4.53
N LYS A 234 9.70 -8.95 3.80
CA LYS A 234 10.19 -7.56 3.72
C LYS A 234 9.08 -6.58 4.01
N MET A 235 9.47 -5.43 4.56
CA MET A 235 8.62 -4.25 4.69
C MET A 235 9.42 -2.99 4.40
N LEU A 236 8.72 -1.89 4.12
CA LEU A 236 9.32 -0.57 4.00
C LEU A 236 9.09 0.20 5.30
N VAL A 237 10.16 0.66 5.93
CA VAL A 237 10.09 1.50 7.13
C VAL A 237 10.47 2.92 6.83
N PHE A 238 9.79 3.84 7.50
CA PHE A 238 9.97 5.27 7.33
C PHE A 238 10.30 5.88 8.68
N ARG A 239 11.44 6.54 8.79
CA ARG A 239 11.88 7.14 10.06
C ARG A 239 11.60 8.64 10.09
N ASN A 240 11.25 9.14 11.28
CA ASN A 240 11.13 10.58 11.50
C ASN A 240 12.52 11.24 11.40
N ASN A 241 12.55 12.51 10.97
CA ASN A 241 13.77 13.33 10.98
C ASN A 241 14.01 14.02 12.34
N GLY A 242 13.03 13.98 13.25
CA GLY A 242 13.19 14.43 14.63
C GLY A 242 14.15 13.51 15.38
N SER A 243 15.12 14.11 16.07
CA SER A 243 16.11 13.41 16.88
C SER A 243 15.45 12.39 17.80
N CYS A 244 16.08 11.21 17.93
CA CYS A 244 16.09 10.55 19.22
C CYS A 244 16.78 11.52 20.19
N ASP A 245 16.02 12.41 20.83
CA ASP A 245 16.54 13.08 22.02
C ASP A 245 16.68 11.98 23.08
N GLU A 246 17.89 11.46 23.22
CA GLU A 246 18.34 10.60 24.33
C GLU A 246 18.30 11.32 25.70
N ASN A 247 17.59 12.46 25.84
CA ASN A 247 17.56 13.27 27.05
C ASN A 247 16.12 13.44 27.57
N ALA A 248 15.50 12.34 27.97
CA ALA A 248 14.33 12.37 28.86
C ALA A 248 14.36 11.26 29.91
N VAL A 249 15.54 10.95 30.46
CA VAL A 249 15.66 10.31 31.78
C VAL A 249 16.82 10.95 32.55
N SER A 250 16.64 12.20 32.96
CA SER A 250 17.29 12.71 34.17
C SER A 250 16.49 13.88 34.74
N GLN A 251 15.54 13.56 35.62
CA GLN A 251 15.43 14.00 37.02
C GLN A 251 14.09 13.56 37.60
#